data_AF-A0A6A7K4A6-F1
#
_entry.id   AF-A0A6A7K4A6-F1
#
_cell.length_a   1.000
_cell.length_b   1.000
_cell.length_c   1.000
_cell.angle_alpha   90.00
_cell.angle_beta   90.00
_cell.angle_gamma   90.00
#
_symmetry.space_group_name_H-M   'P 1'
#
loop_
_entity.id
_entity.type
_entity.pdbx_description
1 polymer ?
#
loop_
_entity_poly.entity_id
_entity_poly.type
_entity_poly.pdbx_seq_one_letter_code
_entity_poly.pdbx_strand_id
1 'polypeptide(L)'
;MINLTKVVNSPDYTEYLNSIPRETLLKILENSFTEIYVLDKNGKVVYANPAITRLYGIKPEDVVQKNSKEIKEGLWDPYSFDLTKVSRQAIVTENIYYKTNRTIICINVPVYNDQDQFEFMISTSLDNIRTVDLSYRDVRNPIETIDLEFSEVIIGKNELFKQCLNDLEKISKSDCNLLILGESGTGKSYIAQTVHNESRRRHKPFLAINCAAIPDGLFESELFGYVPGAFTGANAKGKIGLLKNADGGTIFLDEIGDLSLKMQAKILDVLENQRFIPVGSDKPEHVNIRIIAATNQNLVSAIKEKNFRSDLYWRLNTAKVVLPPLRHRQDDVILLTTYFLNTFNKRNNTKKFFSESLLSCFISYDWPGNIRQLKNAVERMCILSDKTIVDKKLFLQYLDQEEDIEEVYEDCFNVEEFKKRTVNKLYSKYKSSRIIAKKMGLSQSTANLLINKYIINNET
;
A
#
# COMPACT_ATOMS: atom_id res chain seq x y z
N MET A 1 -6.14 26.82 4.64
CA MET A 1 -4.88 27.26 5.30
C MET A 1 -5.25 27.73 6.69
N ILE A 2 -4.73 27.09 7.74
CA ILE A 2 -4.93 27.55 9.12
C ILE A 2 -4.05 28.79 9.28
N ASN A 3 -4.66 29.93 9.59
CA ASN A 3 -3.96 31.18 9.81
C ASN A 3 -3.30 31.14 11.20
N LEU A 4 -2.03 30.73 11.27
CA LEU A 4 -1.27 30.53 12.52
C LEU A 4 -0.79 31.84 13.18
N THR A 5 -1.25 33.02 12.72
CA THR A 5 -0.58 34.30 12.99
C THR A 5 -0.88 34.99 14.33
N LYS A 6 -1.49 34.32 15.32
CA LYS A 6 -1.41 34.67 16.76
C LYS A 6 -2.24 33.66 17.56
N VAL A 7 -1.62 32.60 18.06
CA VAL A 7 -2.25 31.79 19.11
C VAL A 7 -2.19 32.61 20.40
N VAL A 8 -3.32 33.17 20.81
CA VAL A 8 -3.42 33.87 22.10
C VAL A 8 -3.57 32.81 23.18
N ASN A 9 -2.50 32.61 23.96
CA ASN A 9 -2.52 31.69 25.08
C ASN A 9 -3.37 32.25 26.23
N SER A 10 -3.98 31.37 27.02
CA SER A 10 -4.64 31.79 28.25
C SER A 10 -3.62 32.37 29.25
N PRO A 11 -4.04 33.29 30.15
CA PRO A 11 -3.19 33.79 31.23
C PRO A 11 -2.56 32.66 32.04
N ASP A 12 -3.36 31.64 32.41
CA ASP A 12 -2.90 30.46 33.16
C ASP A 12 -1.79 29.69 32.43
N TYR A 13 -1.87 29.58 31.09
CA TYR A 13 -0.82 28.90 30.32
C TYR A 13 0.46 29.74 30.24
N THR A 14 0.33 31.06 30.15
CA THR A 14 1.49 31.97 30.18
C THR A 14 2.17 31.94 31.55
N GLU A 15 1.41 31.89 32.64
CA GLU A 15 1.92 31.72 34.00
C GLU A 15 2.64 30.37 34.15
N TYR A 16 2.05 29.29 33.63
CA TYR A 16 2.70 27.98 33.59
C TYR A 16 4.02 28.02 32.82
N LEU A 17 4.09 28.61 31.62
CA LEU A 17 5.33 28.72 30.86
C LEU A 17 6.42 29.48 31.64
N ASN A 18 6.05 30.56 32.33
CA ASN A 18 6.96 31.32 33.18
C ASN A 18 7.41 30.55 34.43
N SER A 19 6.63 29.57 34.88
CA SER A 19 7.00 28.70 36.02
C SER A 19 8.05 27.64 35.67
N ILE A 20 8.28 27.36 34.37
CA ILE A 20 9.24 26.35 33.94
C ILE A 20 10.67 26.85 34.22
N PRO A 21 11.52 26.09 34.93
CA PRO A 21 12.90 26.49 35.16
C PRO A 21 13.66 26.73 33.85
N ARG A 22 14.44 27.81 33.79
CA ARG A 22 15.25 28.17 32.60
C ARG A 22 16.13 27.02 32.10
N GLU A 23 16.74 26.26 33.01
CA GLU A 23 17.58 25.12 32.66
C GLU A 23 16.78 24.03 31.93
N THR A 24 15.53 23.79 32.32
CA THR A 24 14.63 22.84 31.66
C THR A 24 14.29 23.29 30.25
N LEU A 25 13.96 24.58 30.05
CA LEU A 25 13.70 25.13 28.72
C LEU A 25 14.92 25.00 27.81
N LEU A 26 16.12 25.31 28.33
CA LEU A 26 17.36 25.13 27.58
C LEU A 26 17.60 23.66 27.20
N LYS A 27 17.38 22.72 28.13
CA LYS A 27 17.48 21.28 27.82
C LYS A 27 16.51 20.86 26.72
N ILE A 28 15.27 21.36 26.73
CA ILE A 28 14.28 21.07 25.69
C ILE A 28 14.77 21.58 24.34
N LEU A 29 15.22 22.83 24.27
CA LEU A 29 15.65 23.46 23.01
C LEU A 29 16.94 22.83 22.45
N GLU A 30 17.91 22.51 23.30
CA GLU A 30 19.19 21.90 22.91
C GLU A 30 19.03 20.44 22.45
N ASN A 31 18.06 19.71 23.00
CA ASN A 31 17.77 18.32 22.63
C ASN A 31 16.67 18.18 21.57
N SER A 32 16.14 19.30 21.05
CA SER A 32 15.21 19.26 19.92
C SER A 32 15.91 18.67 18.69
N PHE A 33 15.35 17.60 18.14
CA PHE A 33 15.89 16.97 16.93
C PHE A 33 15.80 17.90 15.71
N THR A 34 14.73 18.68 15.67
CA THR A 34 14.48 19.66 14.62
C THR A 34 15.29 20.92 14.88
N GLU A 35 15.77 21.54 13.81
CA GLU A 35 16.45 22.83 13.89
C GLU A 35 15.55 23.90 14.53
N ILE A 36 16.13 24.65 15.45
CA ILE A 36 15.59 25.91 15.94
C ILE A 36 16.70 26.95 15.73
N TYR A 37 16.48 27.84 14.78
CA TYR A 37 17.42 28.89 14.41
C TYR A 37 16.73 30.26 14.50
N VAL A 38 17.26 31.15 15.32
CA VAL A 38 16.59 32.39 15.72
C VAL A 38 17.42 33.59 15.33
N LEU A 39 16.81 34.50 14.58
CA LEU A 39 17.37 35.78 14.18
C LEU A 39 16.67 36.93 14.91
N ASP A 40 17.43 37.92 15.34
CA ASP A 40 16.88 39.18 15.85
C ASP A 40 16.36 40.09 14.73
N LYS A 41 15.79 41.23 15.12
CA LYS A 41 15.30 42.29 14.21
C LYS A 41 16.30 42.81 13.17
N ASN A 42 17.60 42.55 13.37
CA ASN A 42 18.72 42.97 12.52
C ASN A 42 19.36 41.80 11.75
N GLY A 43 18.83 40.58 11.88
CA GLY A 43 19.37 39.39 11.21
C GLY A 43 20.57 38.77 11.93
N LYS A 44 20.82 39.13 13.19
CA LYS A 44 21.86 38.53 14.02
C LYS A 44 21.35 37.23 14.65
N VAL A 45 22.18 36.19 14.64
CA VAL A 45 21.83 34.89 15.22
C VAL A 45 21.82 34.99 16.75
N VAL A 46 20.64 34.87 17.35
CA VAL A 46 20.43 34.89 18.80
C VAL A 46 20.56 33.50 19.39
N TYR A 47 20.05 32.50 18.68
CA TYR A 47 20.06 31.11 19.11
C TYR A 47 20.11 30.17 17.91
N ALA A 48 20.86 29.08 18.05
CA ALA A 48 20.84 27.96 17.13
C ALA A 48 21.09 26.69 17.94
N ASN A 49 20.24 25.68 17.79
CA ASN A 49 20.42 24.42 18.51
C ASN A 49 21.39 23.47 17.77
N PRO A 50 21.91 22.41 18.43
CA PRO A 50 22.90 21.49 17.86
C PRO A 50 22.49 20.81 16.56
N ALA A 51 21.18 20.76 16.24
CA ALA A 51 20.65 20.21 15.00
C ALA A 51 21.30 20.84 13.75
N ILE A 52 21.72 22.11 13.80
CA ILE A 52 22.42 22.74 12.67
C ILE A 52 23.71 22.02 12.28
N THR A 53 24.37 21.32 13.22
CA THR A 53 25.59 20.54 12.94
C THR A 53 25.31 19.44 11.93
N ARG A 54 24.15 18.78 12.06
CA ARG A 54 23.69 17.73 11.15
C ARG A 54 23.29 18.31 9.79
N LEU A 55 22.63 19.46 9.77
CA LEU A 55 22.00 20.01 8.57
C LEU A 55 22.96 20.88 7.74
N TYR A 56 23.74 21.74 8.41
CA TYR A 56 24.64 22.74 7.82
C TYR A 56 26.10 22.28 7.80
N GLY A 57 26.47 21.32 8.66
CA GLY A 57 27.87 20.87 8.81
C GLY A 57 28.77 21.84 9.59
N ILE A 58 28.18 22.69 10.44
CA ILE A 58 28.86 23.67 11.30
C ILE A 58 28.23 23.67 12.69
N LYS A 59 28.95 24.11 13.72
CA LYS A 59 28.45 24.10 15.09
C LYS A 59 27.66 25.38 15.42
N PRO A 60 26.76 25.36 16.42
CA PRO A 60 26.09 26.56 16.93
C PRO A 60 27.04 27.71 17.28
N GLU A 61 28.16 27.40 17.92
CA GLU A 61 29.20 28.37 18.30
C GLU A 61 29.82 29.10 17.10
N ASP A 62 29.78 28.51 15.90
CA ASP A 62 30.31 29.12 14.69
C ASP A 62 29.40 30.20 14.12
N VAL A 63 28.11 30.21 14.48
CA VAL A 63 27.09 31.10 13.88
C VAL A 63 26.45 32.07 14.87
N VAL A 64 26.37 31.70 16.15
CA VAL A 64 25.74 32.52 17.19
C VAL A 64 26.48 33.87 17.31
N GLN A 65 25.73 34.94 17.52
CA GLN A 65 26.19 36.34 17.55
C GLN A 65 26.70 36.93 16.23
N LYS A 66 26.72 36.19 15.11
CA LYS A 66 27.10 36.72 13.80
C LYS A 66 25.88 37.14 12.98
N ASN A 67 26.09 37.94 11.94
CA ASN A 67 25.01 38.31 11.03
C ASN A 67 24.73 37.18 10.04
N SER A 68 23.49 36.72 9.96
CA SER A 68 23.08 35.60 9.10
C SER A 68 23.37 35.85 7.62
N LYS A 69 23.30 37.12 7.17
CA LYS A 69 23.60 37.51 5.78
C LYS A 69 25.06 37.33 5.42
N GLU A 70 25.97 37.53 6.37
CA GLU A 70 27.41 37.33 6.19
C GLU A 70 27.76 35.84 6.22
N ILE A 71 27.10 35.10 7.11
CA ILE A 71 27.34 33.66 7.28
C ILE A 71 26.83 32.86 6.08
N LYS A 72 25.71 33.27 5.46
CA LYS A 72 25.09 32.44 4.40
C LYS A 72 26.02 32.16 3.22
N GLU A 73 26.98 33.05 2.96
CA GLU A 73 27.85 32.97 1.79
C GLU A 73 28.61 31.63 1.76
N GLY A 74 28.26 30.78 0.80
CA GLY A 74 28.85 29.44 0.68
C GLY A 74 28.33 28.40 1.69
N LEU A 75 27.37 28.74 2.54
CA LEU A 75 26.76 27.80 3.50
C LEU A 75 25.34 27.37 3.10
N TRP A 76 24.45 28.31 2.74
CA TRP A 76 23.11 27.96 2.22
C TRP A 76 22.46 29.06 1.38
N ASP A 77 21.45 28.68 0.60
CA ASP A 77 20.59 29.58 -0.19
C ASP A 77 19.19 28.96 -0.35
N PRO A 78 18.07 29.72 -0.41
CA PRO A 78 17.96 31.19 -0.42
C PRO A 78 18.00 31.86 0.97
N TYR A 79 18.31 33.17 0.99
CA TYR A 79 18.18 34.02 2.19
C TYR A 79 16.73 34.51 2.37
N SER A 80 16.08 34.10 3.45
CA SER A 80 14.63 34.34 3.67
C SER A 80 14.29 35.46 4.65
N PHE A 81 15.27 36.05 5.34
CA PHE A 81 15.01 37.02 6.43
C PHE A 81 14.25 38.27 5.97
N ASP A 82 14.76 38.96 4.94
CA ASP A 82 14.15 40.20 4.45
C ASP A 82 12.71 39.98 3.98
N LEU A 83 12.49 38.87 3.28
CA LEU A 83 11.16 38.49 2.79
C LEU A 83 10.21 38.17 3.96
N THR A 84 10.69 37.46 4.97
CA THR A 84 9.91 37.04 6.14
C THR A 84 9.51 38.22 7.03
N LYS A 85 10.41 39.21 7.14
CA LYS A 85 10.14 40.46 7.85
C LYS A 85 9.02 41.27 7.18
N VAL A 86 9.01 41.31 5.84
CA VAL A 86 8.01 42.07 5.06
C VAL A 86 6.68 41.34 4.94
N SER A 87 6.68 40.01 4.81
CA SER A 87 5.47 39.22 4.56
C SER A 87 4.45 39.26 5.70
N ARG A 88 4.92 39.45 6.94
CA ARG A 88 4.12 39.32 8.18
C ARG A 88 3.41 37.98 8.34
N GLN A 89 3.85 36.96 7.59
CA GLN A 89 3.32 35.61 7.59
C GLN A 89 4.47 34.62 7.52
N ALA A 90 4.22 33.39 7.98
CA ALA A 90 5.21 32.32 7.88
C ALA A 90 5.58 32.06 6.43
N ILE A 91 6.88 32.01 6.14
CA ILE A 91 7.41 31.71 4.80
C ILE A 91 8.01 30.32 4.80
N VAL A 92 7.59 29.51 3.84
CA VAL A 92 8.21 28.21 3.58
C VAL A 92 9.24 28.38 2.47
N THR A 93 10.48 27.98 2.73
CA THR A 93 11.57 28.00 1.76
C THR A 93 12.16 26.62 1.59
N GLU A 94 12.65 26.32 0.39
CA GLU A 94 13.47 25.14 0.13
C GLU A 94 14.93 25.60 0.11
N ASN A 95 15.69 25.25 1.15
CA ASN A 95 17.07 25.69 1.32
C ASN A 95 18.05 24.59 0.88
N ILE A 96 19.03 24.98 0.09
CA ILE A 96 20.18 24.15 -0.31
C ILE A 96 21.32 24.44 0.65
N TYR A 97 21.82 23.42 1.35
CA TYR A 97 22.98 23.48 2.23
C TYR A 97 24.20 22.89 1.53
N TYR A 98 25.18 23.74 1.20
CA TYR A 98 26.28 23.37 0.31
C TYR A 98 27.25 22.37 0.94
N LYS A 99 27.58 22.52 2.23
CA LYS A 99 28.54 21.63 2.92
C LYS A 99 28.05 20.19 3.05
N THR A 100 26.75 20.02 3.28
CA THR A 100 26.13 18.70 3.46
C THR A 100 25.52 18.15 2.18
N ASN A 101 25.47 18.98 1.13
CA ASN A 101 24.81 18.70 -0.15
C ASN A 101 23.35 18.23 0.06
N ARG A 102 22.61 18.97 0.88
CA ARG A 102 21.21 18.66 1.25
C ARG A 102 20.27 19.77 0.82
N THR A 103 19.07 19.36 0.43
CA THR A 103 17.93 20.27 0.24
C THR A 103 16.94 20.02 1.37
N ILE A 104 16.58 21.06 2.11
CA ILE A 104 15.75 20.98 3.32
C ILE A 104 14.67 22.05 3.26
N ILE A 105 13.43 21.67 3.56
CA ILE A 105 12.32 22.61 3.69
C ILE A 105 12.46 23.35 5.01
N CYS A 106 12.38 24.67 5.01
CA CYS A 106 12.47 25.51 6.20
C CYS A 106 11.20 26.34 6.34
N ILE A 107 10.63 26.38 7.54
CA ILE A 107 9.49 27.24 7.90
C ILE A 107 10.06 28.40 8.70
N ASN A 108 9.84 29.62 8.20
CA ASN A 108 10.38 30.85 8.74
C ASN A 108 9.23 31.69 9.30
N VAL A 109 9.13 31.79 10.61
CA VAL A 109 8.01 32.44 11.30
C VAL A 109 8.47 33.79 11.86
N PRO A 110 7.85 34.92 11.44
CA PRO A 110 8.09 36.21 12.06
C PRO A 110 7.37 36.30 13.41
N VAL A 111 8.08 36.79 14.43
CA VAL A 111 7.58 37.02 15.79
C VAL A 111 7.53 38.52 16.05
N TYR A 112 6.43 38.97 16.64
CA TYR A 112 6.17 40.38 16.95
C TYR A 112 6.02 40.57 18.45
N ASN A 113 6.50 41.70 18.96
CA ASN A 113 6.31 42.09 20.35
C ASN A 113 4.88 42.59 20.61
N ASP A 114 4.57 42.95 21.86
CA ASP A 114 3.27 43.49 22.28
C ASP A 114 2.89 44.80 21.56
N GLN A 115 3.87 45.53 21.01
CA GLN A 115 3.69 46.74 20.22
C GLN A 115 3.55 46.45 18.71
N ASP A 116 3.40 45.17 18.33
CA ASP A 116 3.25 44.69 16.96
C ASP A 116 4.45 45.01 16.03
N GLN A 117 5.63 45.18 16.63
CA GLN A 117 6.90 45.38 15.93
C GLN A 117 7.65 44.05 15.78
N PHE A 118 8.27 43.85 14.62
CA PHE A 118 9.07 42.65 14.33
C PHE A 118 10.23 42.52 15.33
N GLU A 119 10.26 41.42 16.07
CA GLU A 119 11.20 41.18 17.16
C GLU A 119 12.20 40.09 16.79
N PHE A 120 11.69 38.94 16.33
CA PHE A 120 12.49 37.79 15.94
C PHE A 120 11.97 37.14 14.66
N MET A 121 12.83 36.35 14.03
CA MET A 121 12.43 35.31 13.10
C MET A 121 12.89 33.97 13.64
N ILE A 122 11.98 33.00 13.70
CA ILE A 122 12.27 31.63 14.09
C ILE A 122 12.19 30.75 12.85
N SER A 123 13.31 30.13 12.50
CA SER A 123 13.41 29.16 11.42
C SER A 123 13.43 27.74 11.99
N THR A 124 12.66 26.86 11.36
CA THR A 124 12.58 25.44 11.70
C THR A 124 12.68 24.61 10.44
N SER A 125 13.61 23.65 10.44
CA SER A 125 13.78 22.70 9.34
C SER A 125 12.71 21.61 9.37
N LEU A 126 12.22 21.17 8.23
CA LEU A 126 11.52 19.91 8.07
C LEU A 126 12.46 18.97 7.32
N ASP A 127 13.21 18.18 8.09
CA ASP A 127 14.15 17.21 7.55
C ASP A 127 13.36 16.06 6.90
N ASN A 128 13.85 15.56 5.76
CA ASN A 128 13.26 14.39 5.12
C ASN A 128 13.65 13.16 5.94
N ILE A 129 12.83 12.80 6.93
CA ILE A 129 12.98 11.57 7.70
C ILE A 129 12.75 10.40 6.73
N ARG A 130 13.82 9.91 6.10
CA ARG A 130 13.79 8.79 5.15
C ARG A 130 13.61 7.44 5.83
N THR A 131 13.76 7.39 7.15
CA THR A 131 13.62 6.20 7.96
C THR A 131 12.89 6.60 9.23
N VAL A 132 11.58 6.39 9.25
CA VAL A 132 10.83 6.36 10.51
C VAL A 132 11.37 5.17 11.30
N ASP A 133 11.81 5.37 12.53
CA ASP A 133 12.08 4.26 13.44
C ASP A 133 10.73 3.62 13.78
N LEU A 134 10.45 2.49 13.10
CA LEU A 134 9.21 1.75 13.25
C LEU A 134 9.18 0.94 14.55
N SER A 135 10.22 0.95 15.38
CA SER A 135 10.19 0.27 16.69
C SER A 135 9.09 0.82 17.62
N TYR A 136 8.62 2.06 17.39
CA TYR A 136 7.47 2.61 18.10
C TYR A 136 6.12 2.04 17.60
N ARG A 137 6.07 1.42 16.40
CA ARG A 137 4.89 0.71 15.91
C ARG A 137 4.68 -0.62 16.61
N ASP A 138 5.73 -1.25 17.13
CA ASP A 138 5.65 -2.51 17.88
C ASP A 138 4.92 -2.38 19.22
N VAL A 139 4.67 -1.15 19.71
CA VAL A 139 3.90 -0.89 20.94
C VAL A 139 2.39 -0.77 20.68
N ARG A 140 1.95 -0.79 19.41
CA ARG A 140 0.54 -1.03 19.06
C ARG A 140 0.40 -2.51 18.69
N ASN A 141 -0.65 -3.11 19.27
CA ASN A 141 -1.14 -4.48 19.09
C ASN A 141 -0.54 -5.26 17.90
N PRO A 142 -0.19 -6.55 18.09
CA PRO A 142 0.27 -7.43 17.01
C PRO A 142 -0.89 -7.71 16.06
N ILE A 143 -1.12 -6.78 15.15
CA ILE A 143 -1.98 -6.89 14.00
C ILE A 143 -1.20 -6.17 12.92
N GLU A 144 -0.97 -6.87 11.82
CA GLU A 144 -0.78 -6.22 10.53
C GLU A 144 -1.99 -5.29 10.30
N THR A 145 -1.96 -4.07 10.82
CA THR A 145 -2.41 -2.96 9.98
C THR A 145 -1.55 -3.12 8.76
N ILE A 146 -2.10 -3.75 7.73
CA ILE A 146 -1.51 -3.73 6.41
C ILE A 146 -1.46 -2.24 6.11
N ASP A 147 -0.31 -1.64 6.38
CA ASP A 147 0.01 -0.26 6.12
C ASP A 147 0.20 -0.23 4.61
N LEU A 148 -0.93 -0.37 3.93
CA LEU A 148 -1.03 -0.33 2.50
C LEU A 148 -0.74 1.13 2.17
N GLU A 149 0.53 1.41 1.87
CA GLU A 149 0.93 2.58 1.09
C GLU A 149 0.25 2.49 -0.28
N PHE A 150 -1.06 2.68 -0.29
CA PHE A 150 -1.85 2.84 -1.48
C PHE A 150 -1.59 4.27 -1.94
N SER A 151 -0.82 4.43 -3.01
CA SER A 151 -0.97 5.62 -3.83
C SER A 151 -2.45 5.73 -4.21
N GLU A 152 -3.10 6.86 -3.90
CA GLU A 152 -4.55 7.11 -4.02
C GLU A 152 -5.12 7.00 -5.45
N VAL A 153 -4.36 6.52 -6.43
CA VAL A 153 -4.72 6.55 -7.84
C VAL A 153 -5.10 5.15 -8.32
N ILE A 154 -6.40 4.94 -8.51
CA ILE A 154 -6.89 3.85 -9.37
C ILE A 154 -6.58 4.22 -10.82
N ILE A 155 -5.87 3.34 -11.52
CA ILE A 155 -5.44 3.56 -12.91
C ILE A 155 -6.15 2.59 -13.82
N GLY A 156 -6.88 3.13 -14.80
CA GLY A 156 -7.46 2.37 -15.90
C GLY A 156 -8.32 3.24 -16.81
N LYS A 157 -8.28 2.97 -18.10
CA LYS A 157 -9.09 3.62 -19.15
C LYS A 157 -9.98 2.63 -19.90
N ASN A 158 -9.82 1.32 -19.70
CA ASN A 158 -10.64 0.32 -20.35
C ASN A 158 -12.13 0.47 -19.98
N GLU A 159 -13.02 0.33 -20.96
CA GLU A 159 -14.45 0.58 -20.79
C GLU A 159 -15.12 -0.38 -19.79
N LEU A 160 -14.71 -1.67 -19.77
CA LEU A 160 -15.22 -2.63 -18.78
C LEU A 160 -14.86 -2.20 -17.36
N PHE A 161 -13.62 -1.73 -17.17
CA PHE A 161 -13.17 -1.27 -15.87
C PHE A 161 -13.85 0.03 -15.45
N LYS A 162 -14.06 0.98 -16.38
CA LYS A 162 -14.84 2.20 -16.11
C LYS A 162 -16.28 1.91 -15.68
N GLN A 163 -16.93 0.92 -16.30
CA GLN A 163 -18.27 0.49 -15.87
C GLN A 163 -18.24 0.01 -14.42
N CYS A 164 -17.26 -0.81 -14.04
CA CYS A 164 -17.08 -1.23 -12.64
C CYS A 164 -16.91 -0.04 -11.71
N LEU A 165 -16.09 0.96 -12.07
CA LEU A 165 -15.87 2.15 -11.25
C LEU A 165 -17.15 2.98 -11.09
N ASN A 166 -17.94 3.15 -12.15
CA ASN A 166 -19.22 3.87 -12.08
C ASN A 166 -20.23 3.17 -11.14
N ASP A 167 -20.25 1.85 -11.14
CA ASP A 167 -21.10 1.10 -10.21
C ASP A 167 -20.59 1.20 -8.77
N LEU A 168 -19.27 1.13 -8.57
CA LEU A 168 -18.63 1.32 -7.27
C LEU A 168 -18.92 2.71 -6.69
N GLU A 169 -18.95 3.76 -7.51
CA GLU A 169 -19.29 5.13 -7.07
C GLU A 169 -20.74 5.24 -6.58
N LYS A 170 -21.68 4.53 -7.22
CA LYS A 170 -23.08 4.48 -6.76
C LYS A 170 -23.19 3.69 -5.46
N ILE A 171 -22.45 2.58 -5.36
CA ILE A 171 -22.43 1.70 -4.18
C ILE A 171 -21.75 2.40 -2.99
N SER A 172 -20.70 3.20 -3.21
CA SER A 172 -19.99 3.89 -2.13
C SER A 172 -20.90 4.85 -1.37
N LYS A 173 -21.82 5.51 -2.08
CA LYS A 173 -22.82 6.45 -1.54
C LYS A 173 -23.94 5.78 -0.72
N SER A 174 -24.12 4.46 -0.85
CA SER A 174 -25.08 3.68 -0.07
C SER A 174 -24.40 2.98 1.12
N ASP A 175 -25.20 2.43 2.03
CA ASP A 175 -24.72 1.66 3.19
C ASP A 175 -24.87 0.14 2.98
N CYS A 176 -25.07 -0.30 1.73
CA CYS A 176 -25.23 -1.72 1.45
C CYS A 176 -23.90 -2.48 1.53
N ASN A 177 -24.02 -3.79 1.78
CA ASN A 177 -22.90 -4.72 1.69
C ASN A 177 -22.46 -4.86 0.23
N LEU A 178 -21.15 -4.98 0.03
CA LEU A 178 -20.53 -5.12 -1.29
C LEU A 178 -19.76 -6.43 -1.35
N LEU A 179 -20.03 -7.24 -2.38
CA LEU A 179 -19.24 -8.40 -2.77
C LEU A 179 -18.39 -8.07 -4.00
N ILE A 180 -17.07 -8.10 -3.85
CA ILE A 180 -16.08 -7.89 -4.90
C ILE A 180 -15.55 -9.24 -5.38
N LEU A 181 -15.86 -9.60 -6.62
CA LEU A 181 -15.33 -10.80 -7.26
C LEU A 181 -14.17 -10.43 -8.17
N GLY A 182 -13.14 -11.27 -8.20
CA GLY A 182 -12.04 -11.08 -9.15
C GLY A 182 -10.82 -11.91 -8.80
N GLU A 183 -10.00 -12.19 -9.81
CA GLU A 183 -8.77 -12.95 -9.64
C GLU A 183 -7.80 -12.29 -8.64
N SER A 184 -6.88 -13.09 -8.12
CA SER A 184 -5.83 -12.57 -7.24
C SER A 184 -4.97 -11.53 -7.98
N GLY A 185 -4.61 -10.46 -7.29
CA GLY A 185 -3.78 -9.39 -7.87
C GLY A 185 -4.53 -8.39 -8.77
N THR A 186 -5.87 -8.45 -8.88
CA THR A 186 -6.66 -7.48 -9.65
C THR A 186 -6.87 -6.12 -8.95
N GLY A 187 -6.56 -6.03 -7.65
CA GLY A 187 -6.70 -4.81 -6.85
C GLY A 187 -7.93 -4.76 -5.93
N LYS A 188 -8.55 -5.90 -5.58
CA LYS A 188 -9.76 -5.97 -4.73
C LYS A 188 -9.65 -5.13 -3.45
N SER A 189 -8.53 -5.23 -2.73
CA SER A 189 -8.31 -4.50 -1.47
C SER A 189 -8.21 -2.97 -1.68
N TYR A 190 -7.63 -2.51 -2.80
CA TYR A 190 -7.62 -1.09 -3.17
C TYR A 190 -9.03 -0.57 -3.46
N ILE A 191 -9.83 -1.36 -4.17
CA ILE A 191 -11.22 -1.03 -4.47
C ILE A 191 -12.05 -0.95 -3.19
N ALA A 192 -11.89 -1.89 -2.27
CA ALA A 192 -12.59 -1.87 -0.97
C ALA A 192 -12.27 -0.60 -0.17
N GLN A 193 -11.00 -0.23 -0.08
CA GLN A 193 -10.58 1.02 0.57
C GLN A 193 -11.17 2.26 -0.12
N THR A 194 -11.18 2.28 -1.45
CA THR A 194 -11.72 3.41 -2.22
C THR A 194 -13.22 3.57 -1.97
N VAL A 195 -13.98 2.47 -1.99
CA VAL A 195 -15.41 2.48 -1.66
C VAL A 195 -15.65 3.03 -0.25
N HIS A 196 -14.81 2.68 0.73
CA HIS A 196 -14.90 3.25 2.07
C HIS A 196 -14.61 4.76 2.07
N ASN A 197 -13.54 5.20 1.41
CA ASN A 197 -13.11 6.60 1.35
C ASN A 197 -14.14 7.51 0.67
N GLU A 198 -14.91 6.98 -0.27
CA GLU A 198 -16.01 7.70 -0.95
C GLU A 198 -17.35 7.59 -0.23
N SER A 199 -17.44 6.78 0.83
CA SER A 199 -18.68 6.56 1.55
C SER A 199 -18.98 7.63 2.60
N ARG A 200 -20.20 7.58 3.15
CA ARG A 200 -20.60 8.36 4.33
C ARG A 200 -19.77 8.01 5.58
N ARG A 201 -19.10 6.85 5.59
CA ARG A 201 -18.27 6.34 6.67
C ARG A 201 -16.78 6.65 6.48
N ARG A 202 -16.39 7.49 5.52
CA ARG A 202 -14.97 7.81 5.21
C ARG A 202 -14.10 8.34 6.36
N HIS A 203 -14.72 8.89 7.41
CA HIS A 203 -14.02 9.38 8.61
C HIS A 203 -14.12 8.40 9.79
N LYS A 204 -14.64 7.19 9.54
CA LYS A 204 -14.80 6.11 10.51
C LYS A 204 -13.75 5.03 10.25
N PRO A 205 -13.53 4.09 11.19
CA PRO A 205 -12.54 3.05 11.00
C PRO A 205 -12.81 2.21 9.75
N PHE A 206 -11.73 1.87 9.03
CA PHE A 206 -11.71 0.81 8.03
C PHE A 206 -10.74 -0.26 8.50
N LEU A 207 -11.25 -1.47 8.77
CA LEU A 207 -10.43 -2.60 9.20
C LEU A 207 -10.48 -3.69 8.13
N ALA A 208 -9.32 -4.17 7.71
CA ALA A 208 -9.19 -5.26 6.74
C ALA A 208 -8.67 -6.52 7.42
N ILE A 209 -9.22 -7.67 7.05
CA ILE A 209 -8.74 -8.98 7.48
C ILE A 209 -8.73 -9.93 6.29
N ASN A 210 -7.64 -10.68 6.14
CA ASN A 210 -7.54 -11.76 5.16
C ASN A 210 -7.96 -13.08 5.81
N CYS A 211 -9.08 -13.63 5.35
CA CYS A 211 -9.67 -14.85 5.91
C CYS A 211 -8.80 -16.10 5.63
N ALA A 212 -8.02 -16.12 4.55
CA ALA A 212 -7.22 -17.28 4.16
C ALA A 212 -5.91 -17.41 4.96
N ALA A 213 -5.43 -16.31 5.56
CA ALA A 213 -4.12 -16.26 6.20
C ALA A 213 -4.11 -16.70 7.67
N ILE A 214 -5.28 -16.88 8.29
CA ILE A 214 -5.42 -17.04 9.74
C ILE A 214 -6.22 -18.31 10.06
N PRO A 215 -5.71 -19.22 10.92
CA PRO A 215 -6.48 -20.38 11.38
C PRO A 215 -7.79 -19.97 12.08
N ASP A 216 -8.85 -20.75 11.89
CA ASP A 216 -10.21 -20.47 12.42
C ASP A 216 -10.25 -19.98 13.87
N GLY A 217 -9.53 -20.65 14.78
CA GLY A 217 -9.55 -20.28 16.20
C GLY A 217 -8.95 -18.90 16.47
N LEU A 218 -7.86 -18.57 15.77
CA LEU A 218 -7.23 -17.25 15.86
C LEU A 218 -8.13 -16.21 15.18
N PHE A 219 -8.65 -16.51 13.99
CA PHE A 219 -9.58 -15.64 13.27
C PHE A 219 -10.83 -15.31 14.11
N GLU A 220 -11.40 -16.30 14.78
CA GLU A 220 -12.54 -16.13 15.68
C GLU A 220 -12.19 -15.17 16.83
N SER A 221 -11.05 -15.38 17.49
CA SER A 221 -10.60 -14.55 18.61
C SER A 221 -10.21 -13.12 18.19
N GLU A 222 -9.70 -12.93 16.97
CA GLU A 222 -9.38 -11.61 16.42
C GLU A 222 -10.64 -10.84 16.05
N LEU A 223 -11.56 -11.49 15.34
CA LEU A 223 -12.75 -10.85 14.80
C LEU A 223 -13.75 -10.49 15.90
N PHE A 224 -14.05 -11.44 16.79
CA PHE A 224 -15.07 -11.32 17.83
C PHE A 224 -14.50 -10.88 19.18
N GLY A 225 -13.19 -11.00 19.40
CA GLY A 225 -12.60 -10.80 20.72
C GLY A 225 -12.92 -11.95 21.67
N TYR A 226 -12.40 -11.85 22.89
CA TYR A 226 -12.61 -12.86 23.92
C TYR A 226 -12.62 -12.25 25.33
N VAL A 227 -13.37 -12.88 26.22
CA VAL A 227 -13.43 -12.49 27.64
C VAL A 227 -12.25 -13.08 28.42
N PRO A 228 -11.88 -12.51 29.59
CA PRO A 228 -10.87 -13.10 30.47
C PRO A 228 -11.13 -14.59 30.75
N GLY A 229 -10.11 -15.43 30.59
CA GLY A 229 -10.21 -16.87 30.88
C GLY A 229 -10.94 -17.72 29.83
N ALA A 230 -11.20 -17.20 28.62
CA ALA A 230 -11.93 -17.92 27.58
C ALA A 230 -11.25 -19.22 27.10
N PHE A 231 -9.92 -19.30 27.13
CA PHE A 231 -9.13 -20.48 26.76
C PHE A 231 -7.75 -20.46 27.42
N THR A 232 -7.03 -21.59 27.39
CA THR A 232 -5.67 -21.72 27.92
C THR A 232 -4.69 -20.83 27.15
N GLY A 233 -4.13 -19.81 27.81
CA GLY A 233 -3.27 -18.79 27.18
C GLY A 233 -3.98 -17.48 26.82
N ALA A 234 -5.28 -17.35 27.11
CA ALA A 234 -5.99 -16.09 26.95
C ALA A 234 -5.41 -15.01 27.88
N ASN A 235 -5.31 -13.78 27.38
CA ASN A 235 -4.89 -12.64 28.20
C ASN A 235 -5.86 -12.46 29.37
N ALA A 236 -5.33 -12.27 30.58
CA ALA A 236 -6.11 -12.05 31.80
C ALA A 236 -7.04 -10.83 31.72
N LYS A 237 -6.78 -9.89 30.80
CA LYS A 237 -7.64 -8.72 30.54
C LYS A 237 -8.66 -8.93 29.41
N GLY A 238 -8.68 -10.09 28.75
CA GLY A 238 -9.45 -10.32 27.53
C GLY A 238 -8.89 -9.55 26.33
N LYS A 239 -9.63 -9.55 25.21
CA LYS A 239 -9.30 -8.82 23.99
C LYS A 239 -10.57 -8.29 23.32
N ILE A 240 -10.55 -7.02 22.93
CA ILE A 240 -11.62 -6.40 22.13
C ILE A 240 -11.45 -6.86 20.67
N GLY A 241 -12.54 -7.39 20.08
CA GLY A 241 -12.56 -7.87 18.70
C GLY A 241 -12.56 -6.77 17.66
N LEU A 242 -12.13 -7.11 16.43
CA LEU A 242 -12.12 -6.20 15.28
C LEU A 242 -13.51 -5.65 14.96
N LEU A 243 -14.57 -6.45 15.10
CA LEU A 243 -15.94 -5.96 14.88
C LEU A 243 -16.25 -4.78 15.79
N LYS A 244 -15.87 -4.85 17.07
CA LYS A 244 -16.10 -3.75 18.00
C LYS A 244 -15.22 -2.54 17.72
N ASN A 245 -13.98 -2.77 17.30
CA ASN A 245 -13.09 -1.69 16.88
C ASN A 245 -13.57 -0.99 15.59
N ALA A 246 -14.27 -1.71 14.72
CA ALA A 246 -14.86 -1.20 13.49
C ALA A 246 -16.25 -0.55 13.69
N ASP A 247 -16.76 -0.44 14.92
CA ASP A 247 -18.12 0.04 15.18
C ASP A 247 -18.36 1.45 14.60
N GLY A 248 -19.45 1.60 13.85
CA GLY A 248 -19.77 2.78 13.05
C GLY A 248 -18.96 2.91 11.73
N GLY A 249 -18.02 2.01 11.48
CA GLY A 249 -17.07 2.01 10.37
C GLY A 249 -17.35 0.92 9.33
N THR A 250 -16.27 0.38 8.73
CA THR A 250 -16.33 -0.63 7.67
C THR A 250 -15.34 -1.75 7.96
N ILE A 251 -15.77 -2.99 7.75
CA ILE A 251 -14.89 -4.15 7.78
C ILE A 251 -14.76 -4.74 6.38
N PHE A 252 -13.53 -4.99 5.97
CA PHE A 252 -13.18 -5.63 4.72
C PHE A 252 -12.71 -7.06 4.98
N LEU A 253 -13.44 -8.03 4.42
CA LEU A 253 -13.17 -9.47 4.52
C LEU A 253 -12.58 -9.95 3.18
N ASP A 254 -11.27 -10.06 3.08
CA ASP A 254 -10.60 -10.58 1.89
C ASP A 254 -10.60 -12.11 1.91
N GLU A 255 -10.72 -12.71 0.73
CA GLU A 255 -10.86 -14.15 0.51
C GLU A 255 -11.93 -14.83 1.39
N ILE A 256 -13.14 -14.26 1.44
CA ILE A 256 -14.29 -14.78 2.22
C ILE A 256 -14.67 -16.22 1.88
N GLY A 257 -14.34 -16.68 0.66
CA GLY A 257 -14.61 -18.04 0.19
C GLY A 257 -13.83 -19.12 0.95
N ASP A 258 -12.70 -18.75 1.58
CA ASP A 258 -11.84 -19.68 2.32
C ASP A 258 -12.28 -19.92 3.77
N LEU A 259 -13.33 -19.23 4.25
CA LEU A 259 -13.84 -19.43 5.61
C LEU A 259 -14.49 -20.81 5.77
N SER A 260 -14.26 -21.44 6.92
CA SER A 260 -15.02 -22.64 7.29
C SER A 260 -16.52 -22.37 7.47
N LEU A 261 -17.35 -23.41 7.31
CA LEU A 261 -18.81 -23.30 7.48
C LEU A 261 -19.22 -22.77 8.88
N LYS A 262 -18.41 -23.07 9.91
CA LYS A 262 -18.63 -22.56 11.27
C LYS A 262 -18.43 -21.04 11.32
N MET A 263 -17.37 -20.55 10.71
CA MET A 263 -17.10 -19.11 10.64
C MET A 263 -18.12 -18.38 9.77
N GLN A 264 -18.52 -18.97 8.65
CA GLN A 264 -19.58 -18.44 7.79
C GLN A 264 -20.90 -18.24 8.56
N ALA A 265 -21.29 -19.18 9.42
CA ALA A 265 -22.49 -19.05 10.25
C ALA A 265 -22.39 -17.87 11.24
N LYS A 266 -21.21 -17.59 11.79
CA LYS A 266 -21.00 -16.44 12.68
C LYS A 266 -21.03 -15.12 11.93
N ILE A 267 -20.38 -15.04 10.76
CA ILE A 267 -20.44 -13.85 9.90
C ILE A 267 -21.89 -13.54 9.49
N LEU A 268 -22.68 -14.58 9.20
CA LEU A 268 -24.10 -14.43 8.90
C LEU A 268 -24.87 -13.78 10.07
N ASP A 269 -24.65 -14.21 11.32
CA ASP A 269 -25.31 -13.60 12.49
C ASP A 269 -24.96 -12.11 12.63
N VAL A 270 -23.71 -11.72 12.34
CA VAL A 270 -23.31 -10.31 12.31
C VAL A 270 -24.05 -9.53 11.22
N LEU A 271 -24.13 -10.08 10.01
CA LEU A 271 -24.80 -9.46 8.87
C LEU A 271 -26.31 -9.30 9.09
N GLU A 272 -26.96 -10.28 9.70
CA GLU A 272 -28.41 -10.28 9.89
C GLU A 272 -28.85 -9.49 11.12
N ASN A 273 -28.16 -9.69 12.25
CA ASN A 273 -28.61 -9.21 13.55
C ASN A 273 -27.76 -8.06 14.11
N GLN A 274 -26.73 -7.62 13.39
CA GLN A 274 -25.82 -6.55 13.83
C GLN A 274 -25.28 -6.80 15.25
N ARG A 275 -24.97 -8.08 15.53
CA ARG A 275 -24.47 -8.53 16.82
C ARG A 275 -23.47 -9.64 16.66
N PHE A 276 -22.69 -9.87 17.70
CA PHE A 276 -21.80 -11.02 17.82
C PHE A 276 -21.64 -11.42 19.30
N ILE A 277 -21.06 -12.59 19.55
CA ILE A 277 -20.77 -13.07 20.91
C ILE A 277 -19.25 -13.24 21.02
N PRO A 278 -18.56 -12.53 21.94
CA PRO A 278 -17.14 -12.74 22.21
C PRO A 278 -16.86 -14.19 22.63
N VAL A 279 -15.68 -14.71 22.31
CA VAL A 279 -15.30 -16.08 22.69
C VAL A 279 -15.29 -16.20 24.22
N GLY A 280 -15.97 -17.22 24.74
CA GLY A 280 -16.15 -17.46 26.18
C GLY A 280 -17.26 -16.63 26.84
N SER A 281 -17.97 -15.78 26.09
CA SER A 281 -19.15 -15.04 26.56
C SER A 281 -20.45 -15.76 26.18
N ASP A 282 -21.51 -15.53 26.94
CA ASP A 282 -22.90 -15.85 26.60
C ASP A 282 -23.72 -14.59 26.24
N LYS A 283 -23.14 -13.40 26.43
CA LYS A 283 -23.79 -12.12 26.17
C LYS A 283 -23.48 -11.62 24.76
N PRO A 284 -24.50 -11.31 23.95
CA PRO A 284 -24.30 -10.68 22.66
C PRO A 284 -23.91 -9.20 22.81
N GLU A 285 -23.03 -8.74 21.92
CA GLU A 285 -22.68 -7.34 21.73
C GLU A 285 -23.19 -6.84 20.38
N HIS A 286 -23.67 -5.60 20.35
CA HIS A 286 -24.17 -4.96 19.13
C HIS A 286 -23.11 -4.08 18.47
N VAL A 287 -23.16 -4.03 17.14
CA VAL A 287 -22.22 -3.30 16.29
C VAL A 287 -22.93 -2.77 15.03
N ASN A 288 -22.64 -1.53 14.63
CA ASN A 288 -23.10 -0.98 13.36
C ASN A 288 -21.95 -0.91 12.36
N ILE A 289 -21.74 -1.97 11.58
CA ILE A 289 -20.68 -2.04 10.58
C ILE A 289 -21.21 -2.23 9.17
N ARG A 290 -20.51 -1.63 8.21
CA ARG A 290 -20.65 -1.96 6.79
C ARG A 290 -19.68 -3.08 6.46
N ILE A 291 -20.12 -4.11 5.75
CA ILE A 291 -19.27 -5.22 5.32
C ILE A 291 -18.97 -5.11 3.83
N ILE A 292 -17.69 -5.14 3.49
CA ILE A 292 -17.20 -5.33 2.12
C ILE A 292 -16.48 -6.69 2.12
N ALA A 293 -16.90 -7.60 1.26
CA ALA A 293 -16.27 -8.92 1.13
C ALA A 293 -15.64 -9.06 -0.25
N ALA A 294 -14.52 -9.77 -0.34
CA ALA A 294 -13.85 -10.08 -1.59
C ALA A 294 -13.49 -11.56 -1.68
N THR A 295 -13.46 -12.10 -2.90
CA THR A 295 -12.92 -13.43 -3.16
C THR A 295 -12.55 -13.63 -4.63
N ASN A 296 -11.57 -14.49 -4.90
CA ASN A 296 -11.29 -15.03 -6.23
C ASN A 296 -12.11 -16.29 -6.57
N GLN A 297 -12.77 -16.93 -5.60
CA GLN A 297 -13.47 -18.18 -5.79
C GLN A 297 -14.84 -18.01 -6.46
N ASN A 298 -15.28 -19.05 -7.15
CA ASN A 298 -16.65 -19.13 -7.64
C ASN A 298 -17.59 -19.59 -6.51
N LEU A 299 -18.15 -18.64 -5.77
CA LEU A 299 -19.06 -18.92 -4.66
C LEU A 299 -20.29 -19.75 -5.07
N VAL A 300 -20.77 -19.63 -6.31
CA VAL A 300 -21.92 -20.42 -6.79
C VAL A 300 -21.56 -21.91 -6.88
N SER A 301 -20.35 -22.22 -7.36
CA SER A 301 -19.83 -23.60 -7.34
C SER A 301 -19.60 -24.08 -5.91
N ALA A 302 -18.99 -23.25 -5.05
CA ALA A 302 -18.75 -23.59 -3.65
C ALA A 302 -20.05 -23.89 -2.88
N ILE A 303 -21.15 -23.21 -3.21
CA ILE A 303 -22.48 -23.53 -2.64
C ILE A 303 -22.97 -24.92 -3.09
N LYS A 304 -22.82 -25.26 -4.38
CA LYS A 304 -23.20 -26.58 -4.90
C LYS A 304 -22.40 -27.71 -4.24
N GLU A 305 -21.13 -27.44 -3.95
CA GLU A 305 -20.22 -28.36 -3.27
C GLU A 305 -20.38 -28.37 -1.74
N LYS A 306 -21.31 -27.57 -1.19
CA LYS A 306 -21.55 -27.39 0.25
C LYS A 306 -20.36 -26.84 1.04
N ASN A 307 -19.42 -26.19 0.37
CA ASN A 307 -18.28 -25.50 0.98
C ASN A 307 -18.63 -24.05 1.35
N PHE A 308 -19.70 -23.50 0.79
CA PHE A 308 -20.19 -22.16 1.12
C PHE A 308 -21.70 -22.14 1.36
N ARG A 309 -22.15 -21.37 2.34
CA ARG A 309 -23.59 -21.30 2.66
C ARG A 309 -24.34 -20.38 1.72
N SER A 310 -25.50 -20.83 1.26
CA SER A 310 -26.36 -20.05 0.36
C SER A 310 -26.95 -18.81 1.03
N ASP A 311 -27.33 -18.90 2.31
CA ASP A 311 -27.87 -17.78 3.09
C ASP A 311 -26.88 -16.62 3.22
N LEU A 312 -25.62 -16.93 3.57
CA LEU A 312 -24.53 -15.96 3.64
C LEU A 312 -24.27 -15.30 2.28
N TYR A 313 -24.27 -16.09 1.20
CA TYR A 313 -24.08 -15.56 -0.15
C TYR A 313 -25.11 -14.49 -0.48
N TRP A 314 -26.40 -14.74 -0.21
CA TRP A 314 -27.45 -13.77 -0.52
C TRP A 314 -27.35 -12.49 0.31
N ARG A 315 -26.89 -12.57 1.56
CA ARG A 315 -26.66 -11.37 2.41
C ARG A 315 -25.46 -10.54 1.96
N LEU A 316 -24.38 -11.19 1.52
CA LEU A 316 -23.20 -10.51 0.99
C LEU A 316 -23.46 -9.90 -0.40
N ASN A 317 -24.22 -10.62 -1.24
CA ASN A 317 -24.50 -10.28 -2.63
C ASN A 317 -25.60 -9.21 -2.80
N THR A 318 -25.67 -8.24 -1.88
CA THR A 318 -26.63 -7.11 -1.98
C THR A 318 -26.21 -6.16 -3.11
N ALA A 319 -24.92 -5.86 -3.20
CA ALA A 319 -24.30 -5.24 -4.36
C ALA A 319 -23.09 -6.09 -4.77
N LYS A 320 -22.92 -6.29 -6.08
CA LYS A 320 -21.86 -7.14 -6.63
C LYS A 320 -21.10 -6.41 -7.71
N VAL A 321 -19.77 -6.44 -7.62
CA VAL A 321 -18.88 -5.95 -8.67
C VAL A 321 -17.88 -7.04 -9.03
N VAL A 322 -17.67 -7.25 -10.32
CA VAL A 322 -16.68 -8.20 -10.83
C VAL A 322 -15.54 -7.41 -11.44
N LEU A 323 -14.35 -7.48 -10.86
CA LEU A 323 -13.16 -6.83 -11.40
C LEU A 323 -12.62 -7.66 -12.57
N PRO A 324 -12.48 -7.07 -13.77
CA PRO A 324 -11.94 -7.78 -14.91
C PRO A 324 -10.44 -8.07 -14.69
N PRO A 325 -9.98 -9.29 -15.03
CA PRO A 325 -8.55 -9.56 -15.02
C PRO A 325 -7.83 -8.78 -16.11
N LEU A 326 -6.53 -8.59 -15.93
CA LEU A 326 -5.71 -7.67 -16.71
C LEU A 326 -5.70 -8.01 -18.21
N ARG A 327 -5.75 -9.30 -18.57
CA ARG A 327 -5.90 -9.77 -19.97
C ARG A 327 -7.18 -9.29 -20.68
N HIS A 328 -8.23 -8.93 -19.94
CA HIS A 328 -9.46 -8.35 -20.53
C HIS A 328 -9.43 -6.82 -20.59
N ARG A 329 -8.36 -6.19 -20.07
CA ARG A 329 -8.13 -4.74 -20.08
C ARG A 329 -6.70 -4.42 -20.52
N GLN A 330 -6.29 -4.97 -21.66
CA GLN A 330 -4.94 -4.81 -22.22
C GLN A 330 -4.52 -3.34 -22.40
N ASP A 331 -5.47 -2.46 -22.71
CA ASP A 331 -5.25 -1.01 -22.80
C ASP A 331 -4.70 -0.37 -21.51
N ASP A 332 -5.01 -0.98 -20.36
CA ASP A 332 -4.56 -0.53 -19.05
C ASP A 332 -3.13 -0.99 -18.75
N VAL A 333 -2.65 -2.05 -19.41
CA VAL A 333 -1.28 -2.59 -19.20
C VAL A 333 -0.23 -1.54 -19.47
N ILE A 334 -0.36 -0.78 -20.58
CA ILE A 334 0.60 0.28 -20.93
C ILE A 334 0.58 1.40 -19.89
N LEU A 335 -0.61 1.80 -19.43
CA LEU A 335 -0.75 2.84 -18.41
C LEU A 335 -0.13 2.42 -17.08
N LEU A 336 -0.43 1.20 -16.64
CA LEU A 336 0.08 0.63 -15.39
C LEU A 336 1.60 0.45 -15.43
N THR A 337 2.15 -0.09 -16.52
CA THR A 337 3.60 -0.25 -16.68
C THR A 337 4.31 1.09 -16.67
N THR A 338 3.77 2.10 -17.36
CA THR A 338 4.32 3.46 -17.36
C THR A 338 4.27 4.07 -15.96
N TYR A 339 3.18 3.90 -15.24
CA TYR A 339 3.03 4.37 -13.87
C TYR A 339 4.05 3.72 -12.92
N PHE A 340 4.17 2.39 -12.97
CA PHE A 340 5.12 1.65 -12.13
C PHE A 340 6.56 2.02 -12.47
N LEU A 341 6.92 2.12 -13.76
CA LEU A 341 8.24 2.55 -14.19
C LEU A 341 8.60 3.93 -13.64
N ASN A 342 7.69 4.91 -13.75
CA ASN A 342 7.91 6.25 -13.21
C ASN A 342 8.05 6.23 -11.68
N THR A 343 7.25 5.42 -11.00
CA THR A 343 7.30 5.24 -9.55
C THR A 343 8.67 4.67 -9.12
N PHE A 344 9.15 3.63 -9.80
CA PHE A 344 10.44 3.01 -9.49
C PHE A 344 11.63 3.87 -9.91
N ASN A 345 11.54 4.59 -11.04
CA ASN A 345 12.53 5.59 -11.43
C ASN A 345 12.70 6.66 -10.34
N LYS A 346 11.59 7.19 -9.83
CA LYS A 346 11.60 8.18 -8.75
C LYS A 346 12.18 7.59 -7.45
N ARG A 347 11.74 6.38 -7.08
CA ARG A 347 12.21 5.69 -5.85
C ARG A 347 13.70 5.37 -5.89
N ASN A 348 14.21 4.92 -7.04
CA ASN A 348 15.58 4.46 -7.21
C ASN A 348 16.52 5.55 -7.74
N ASN A 349 16.02 6.77 -7.94
CA ASN A 349 16.73 7.88 -8.58
C ASN A 349 17.35 7.50 -9.94
N THR A 350 16.60 6.75 -10.75
CA THR A 350 16.99 6.30 -12.09
C THR A 350 16.10 6.95 -13.16
N LYS A 351 16.52 6.86 -14.42
CA LYS A 351 15.77 7.36 -15.58
C LYS A 351 15.67 6.29 -16.66
N LYS A 352 14.98 5.18 -16.35
CA LYS A 352 14.79 4.05 -17.24
C LYS A 352 13.59 4.24 -18.16
N PHE A 353 13.66 3.68 -19.37
CA PHE A 353 12.59 3.65 -20.37
C PHE A 353 12.40 2.22 -20.90
N PHE A 354 11.17 1.84 -21.25
CA PHE A 354 10.91 0.56 -21.93
C PHE A 354 11.10 0.69 -23.44
N SER A 355 11.69 -0.32 -24.07
CA SER A 355 11.69 -0.42 -25.53
C SER A 355 10.28 -0.72 -26.05
N GLU A 356 9.98 -0.27 -27.28
CA GLU A 356 8.70 -0.58 -27.94
C GLU A 356 8.45 -2.09 -28.03
N SER A 357 9.50 -2.85 -28.32
CA SER A 357 9.45 -4.31 -28.37
C SER A 357 9.08 -4.96 -27.04
N LEU A 358 9.46 -4.36 -25.90
CA LEU A 358 9.09 -4.84 -24.57
C LEU A 358 7.64 -4.48 -24.24
N LEU A 359 7.20 -3.27 -24.60
CA LEU A 359 5.81 -2.85 -24.43
C LEU A 359 4.85 -3.76 -25.21
N SER A 360 5.20 -4.14 -26.44
CA SER A 360 4.44 -5.12 -27.21
C SER A 360 4.35 -6.48 -26.51
N CYS A 361 5.45 -6.94 -25.89
CA CYS A 361 5.45 -8.16 -25.10
C CYS A 361 4.51 -8.05 -23.89
N PHE A 362 4.52 -6.91 -23.17
CA PHE A 362 3.62 -6.69 -22.04
C PHE A 362 2.15 -6.73 -22.44
N ILE A 363 1.78 -6.13 -23.58
CA ILE A 363 0.39 -6.15 -24.07
C ILE A 363 -0.04 -7.58 -24.43
N SER A 364 0.86 -8.36 -25.04
CA SER A 364 0.56 -9.71 -25.53
C SER A 364 0.50 -10.79 -24.45
N TYR A 365 1.02 -10.51 -23.25
CA TYR A 365 1.07 -11.48 -22.16
C TYR A 365 -0.21 -11.43 -21.32
N ASP A 366 -0.68 -12.59 -20.84
CA ASP A 366 -1.98 -12.71 -20.17
C ASP A 366 -1.97 -12.21 -18.71
N TRP A 367 -0.79 -12.09 -18.10
CA TRP A 367 -0.62 -11.67 -16.71
C TRP A 367 -1.51 -12.46 -15.72
N PRO A 368 -1.26 -13.78 -15.53
CA PRO A 368 -2.04 -14.61 -14.61
C PRO A 368 -2.08 -14.07 -13.17
N GLY A 369 -1.01 -13.41 -12.70
CA GLY A 369 -0.97 -12.72 -11.40
C GLY A 369 -1.43 -11.26 -11.44
N ASN A 370 -2.06 -10.84 -12.54
CA ASN A 370 -2.67 -9.53 -12.76
C ASN A 370 -1.72 -8.36 -12.44
N ILE A 371 -2.22 -7.31 -11.79
CA ILE A 371 -1.46 -6.08 -11.48
C ILE A 371 -0.28 -6.38 -10.55
N ARG A 372 -0.41 -7.38 -9.65
CA ARG A 372 0.66 -7.77 -8.74
C ARG A 372 1.87 -8.33 -9.50
N GLN A 373 1.64 -9.25 -10.42
CA GLN A 373 2.70 -9.80 -11.28
C GLN A 373 3.29 -8.71 -12.17
N LEU A 374 2.45 -7.87 -12.79
CA LEU A 374 2.91 -6.76 -13.62
C LEU A 374 3.85 -5.81 -12.87
N LYS A 375 3.46 -5.40 -11.65
CA LYS A 375 4.27 -4.53 -10.79
C LYS A 375 5.61 -5.17 -10.46
N ASN A 376 5.61 -6.45 -10.06
CA ASN A 376 6.82 -7.19 -9.71
C ASN A 376 7.77 -7.34 -10.91
N ALA A 377 7.22 -7.69 -12.09
CA ALA A 377 7.98 -7.80 -13.32
C ALA A 377 8.66 -6.47 -13.68
N VAL A 378 7.90 -5.37 -13.63
CA VAL A 378 8.42 -4.01 -13.88
C VAL A 378 9.49 -3.60 -12.87
N GLU A 379 9.27 -3.83 -11.57
CA GLU A 379 10.25 -3.53 -10.52
C GLU A 379 11.56 -4.30 -10.76
N ARG A 380 11.45 -5.60 -11.02
CA ARG A 380 12.58 -6.48 -11.26
C ARG A 380 13.39 -6.04 -12.48
N MET A 381 12.73 -5.71 -13.58
CA MET A 381 13.40 -5.21 -14.78
C MET A 381 14.08 -3.86 -14.55
N CYS A 382 13.49 -2.99 -13.74
CA CYS A 382 14.12 -1.70 -13.38
C CYS A 382 15.40 -1.90 -12.56
N ILE A 383 15.43 -2.89 -11.66
CA ILE A 383 16.58 -3.20 -10.80
C ILE A 383 17.69 -3.91 -11.59
N LEU A 384 17.35 -4.90 -12.41
CA LEU A 384 18.32 -5.74 -13.12
C LEU A 384 18.84 -5.12 -14.42
N SER A 385 18.23 -4.04 -14.91
CA SER A 385 18.69 -3.37 -16.11
C SER A 385 19.87 -2.45 -15.81
N ASP A 386 21.02 -2.70 -16.41
CA ASP A 386 22.17 -1.78 -16.38
C ASP A 386 21.95 -0.55 -17.29
N LYS A 387 21.17 -0.72 -18.37
CA LYS A 387 20.98 0.28 -19.42
C LYS A 387 19.83 1.22 -19.12
N THR A 388 19.86 2.42 -19.69
CA THR A 388 18.74 3.38 -19.64
C THR A 388 17.50 2.84 -20.35
N ILE A 389 17.67 2.09 -21.43
CA ILE A 389 16.58 1.43 -22.15
C ILE A 389 16.53 -0.04 -21.74
N VAL A 390 15.41 -0.45 -21.17
CA VAL A 390 15.11 -1.83 -20.79
C VAL A 390 14.54 -2.53 -22.02
N ASP A 391 15.20 -3.62 -22.44
CA ASP A 391 14.81 -4.40 -23.61
C ASP A 391 13.95 -5.63 -23.22
N LYS A 392 13.42 -6.32 -24.25
CA LYS A 392 12.62 -7.53 -24.05
C LYS A 392 13.41 -8.73 -23.52
N LYS A 393 14.75 -8.71 -23.51
CA LYS A 393 15.56 -9.87 -23.08
C LYS A 393 15.33 -10.17 -21.61
N LEU A 394 15.27 -9.13 -20.77
CA LEU A 394 14.97 -9.28 -19.34
C LEU A 394 13.56 -9.81 -19.09
N PHE A 395 12.60 -9.49 -19.96
CA PHE A 395 11.26 -10.05 -19.85
C PHE A 395 11.22 -11.53 -20.26
N LEU A 396 11.94 -11.94 -21.30
CA LEU A 396 12.04 -13.36 -21.65
C LEU A 396 12.68 -14.16 -20.51
N GLN A 397 13.75 -13.63 -19.90
CA GLN A 397 14.37 -14.24 -18.73
C GLN A 397 13.46 -14.30 -17.51
N TYR A 398 12.60 -13.29 -17.33
CA TYR A 398 11.56 -13.30 -16.29
C TYR A 398 10.57 -14.45 -16.50
N LEU A 399 10.13 -14.65 -17.74
CA LEU A 399 9.20 -15.74 -18.09
C LEU A 399 9.85 -17.12 -17.94
N ASP A 400 11.09 -17.30 -18.40
CA ASP A 400 11.81 -18.58 -18.26
C ASP A 400 11.91 -19.01 -16.77
N GLN A 401 12.09 -18.04 -15.86
CA GLN A 401 12.14 -18.32 -14.43
C GLN A 401 10.78 -18.49 -13.76
N GLU A 402 9.70 -18.02 -14.39
CA GLU A 402 8.34 -18.35 -13.92
C GLU A 402 7.88 -19.72 -14.42
N GLU A 403 8.32 -20.16 -15.61
CA GLU A 403 8.11 -21.53 -16.09
C GLU A 403 8.79 -22.56 -15.16
N ASP A 404 9.98 -22.26 -14.63
CA ASP A 404 10.65 -23.08 -13.60
C ASP A 404 9.87 -23.15 -12.27
N ILE A 405 8.98 -22.18 -11.97
CA ILE A 405 8.13 -22.19 -10.77
C ILE A 405 6.81 -22.93 -11.03
N GLU A 406 6.25 -22.85 -12.25
CA GLU A 406 5.11 -23.69 -12.66
C GLU A 406 5.49 -25.18 -12.72
N GLU A 407 6.70 -25.54 -13.17
CA GLU A 407 7.18 -26.93 -13.12
C GLU A 407 7.41 -27.45 -11.69
N VAL A 408 7.64 -26.58 -10.70
CA VAL A 408 7.81 -26.97 -9.28
C VAL A 408 6.47 -27.10 -8.54
N TYR A 409 5.39 -26.50 -9.05
CA TYR A 409 4.03 -26.63 -8.49
C TYR A 409 3.14 -27.63 -9.22
N GLU A 410 3.57 -28.16 -10.36
CA GLU A 410 2.88 -29.25 -11.09
C GLU A 410 3.54 -30.62 -10.88
N ASP A 411 4.28 -30.82 -9.78
CA ASP A 411 4.78 -32.14 -9.40
C ASP A 411 3.68 -32.94 -8.67
N CYS A 412 2.68 -33.34 -9.45
CA CYS A 412 1.89 -34.55 -9.22
C CYS A 412 1.38 -35.15 -10.56
N PHE A 413 2.24 -35.98 -11.15
CA PHE A 413 1.95 -37.23 -11.88
C PHE A 413 1.00 -37.22 -13.09
N ASN A 414 1.56 -37.05 -14.31
CA ASN A 414 1.47 -38.05 -15.40
C ASN A 414 2.37 -37.69 -16.61
N VAL A 415 3.54 -38.34 -16.74
CA VAL A 415 4.46 -38.22 -17.91
C VAL A 415 3.75 -38.48 -19.25
N GLU A 416 2.69 -39.28 -19.23
CA GLU A 416 1.92 -39.64 -20.43
C GLU A 416 1.07 -38.47 -20.95
N GLU A 417 0.53 -37.63 -20.07
CA GLU A 417 -0.32 -36.50 -20.45
C GLU A 417 0.51 -35.35 -21.03
N PHE A 418 1.71 -35.12 -20.47
CA PHE A 418 2.69 -34.19 -21.03
C PHE A 418 3.11 -34.59 -22.46
N LYS A 419 3.41 -35.88 -22.68
CA LYS A 419 3.73 -36.41 -24.01
C LYS A 419 2.57 -36.21 -24.97
N LYS A 420 1.33 -36.45 -24.54
CA LYS A 420 0.12 -36.25 -25.35
C LYS A 420 -0.07 -34.79 -25.77
N ARG A 421 0.00 -33.84 -24.82
CA ARG A 421 -0.17 -32.40 -25.11
C ARG A 421 0.89 -31.87 -26.07
N THR A 422 2.15 -32.25 -25.84
CA THR A 422 3.28 -31.80 -26.66
C THR A 422 3.18 -32.31 -28.09
N VAL A 423 2.84 -33.59 -28.27
CA VAL A 423 2.66 -34.21 -29.60
C VAL A 423 1.48 -33.57 -30.35
N ASN A 424 0.36 -33.32 -29.67
CA ASN A 424 -0.81 -32.65 -30.26
C ASN A 424 -0.49 -31.23 -30.77
N LYS A 425 0.21 -30.43 -29.95
CA LYS A 425 0.58 -29.05 -30.31
C LYS A 425 1.55 -28.98 -31.50
N LEU A 426 2.48 -29.93 -31.60
CA LEU A 426 3.45 -29.98 -32.69
C LEU A 426 2.86 -30.57 -33.97
N TYR A 427 1.98 -31.57 -33.86
CA TYR A 427 1.34 -32.19 -35.02
C TYR A 427 0.34 -31.25 -35.70
N SER A 428 -0.45 -30.48 -34.93
CA SER A 428 -1.37 -29.48 -35.50
C SER A 428 -0.65 -28.44 -36.36
N LYS A 429 0.58 -28.06 -35.97
CA LYS A 429 1.38 -27.03 -36.63
C LYS A 429 2.22 -27.54 -37.81
N TYR A 430 2.77 -28.75 -37.71
CA TYR A 430 3.78 -29.23 -38.66
C TYR A 430 3.33 -30.44 -39.49
N LYS A 431 2.31 -31.19 -39.04
CA LYS A 431 1.75 -32.40 -39.70
C LYS A 431 2.81 -33.39 -40.23
N SER A 432 4.02 -33.41 -39.65
CA SER A 432 5.17 -34.17 -40.14
C SER A 432 5.95 -34.75 -38.98
N SER A 433 6.04 -36.09 -38.93
CA SER A 433 6.72 -36.81 -37.86
C SER A 433 8.23 -36.56 -37.81
N ARG A 434 8.87 -36.28 -38.96
CA ARG A 434 10.30 -35.96 -39.02
C ARG A 434 10.62 -34.59 -38.38
N ILE A 435 9.75 -33.60 -38.55
CA ILE A 435 9.90 -32.27 -37.94
C ILE A 435 9.64 -32.35 -36.43
N ILE A 436 8.62 -33.12 -36.04
CA ILE A 436 8.27 -33.34 -34.63
C ILE A 436 9.41 -34.06 -33.90
N ALA A 437 9.98 -35.11 -34.50
CA ALA A 437 11.14 -35.83 -33.97
C ALA A 437 12.34 -34.88 -33.71
N LYS A 438 12.67 -34.03 -34.70
CA LYS A 438 13.77 -33.07 -34.57
C LYS A 438 13.52 -32.03 -33.48
N LYS A 439 12.28 -31.58 -33.31
CA LYS A 439 11.91 -30.60 -32.27
C LYS A 439 11.82 -31.20 -30.87
N MET A 440 11.47 -32.48 -30.75
CA MET A 440 11.41 -33.19 -29.46
C MET A 440 12.72 -33.88 -29.07
N GLY A 441 13.75 -33.85 -29.93
CA GLY A 441 15.01 -34.57 -29.70
C GLY A 441 14.87 -36.10 -29.73
N LEU A 442 13.85 -36.61 -30.44
CA LEU A 442 13.53 -38.04 -30.51
C LEU A 442 13.91 -38.64 -31.88
N SER A 443 13.99 -39.97 -31.94
CA SER A 443 14.08 -40.67 -33.23
C SER A 443 12.76 -40.56 -34.01
N GLN A 444 12.82 -40.59 -35.34
CA GLN A 444 11.64 -40.49 -36.18
C GLN A 444 10.64 -41.63 -35.94
N SER A 445 11.12 -42.84 -35.64
CA SER A 445 10.28 -43.99 -35.29
C SER A 445 9.56 -43.80 -33.97
N THR A 446 10.23 -43.26 -32.93
CA THR A 446 9.60 -42.93 -31.64
C THR A 446 8.54 -41.84 -31.79
N ALA A 447 8.80 -40.80 -32.58
CA ALA A 447 7.81 -39.76 -32.85
C ALA A 447 6.58 -40.30 -33.59
N ASN A 448 6.75 -41.19 -34.57
CA ASN A 448 5.64 -41.86 -35.26
C ASN A 448 4.79 -42.70 -34.29
N LEU A 449 5.41 -43.45 -33.38
CA LEU A 449 4.68 -44.25 -32.38
C LEU A 449 3.82 -43.37 -31.46
N LEU A 450 4.35 -42.22 -31.02
CA LEU A 450 3.61 -41.29 -30.16
C LEU A 450 2.47 -40.58 -30.93
N ILE A 451 2.68 -40.21 -32.19
CA ILE A 451 1.63 -39.63 -33.04
C ILE A 451 0.50 -40.64 -33.24
N ASN A 452 0.81 -41.90 -33.57
CA ASN A 452 -0.21 -42.93 -33.74
C ASN A 452 -0.96 -43.21 -32.44
N LYS A 453 -0.24 -43.27 -31.31
CA LYS A 453 -0.81 -43.54 -29.99
C LYS A 453 -1.78 -42.44 -29.53
N TYR A 454 -1.48 -41.17 -29.79
CA TYR A 454 -2.24 -40.06 -29.22
C TYR A 454 -3.20 -39.35 -30.18
N ILE A 455 -2.93 -39.41 -31.49
CA ILE A 455 -3.69 -38.68 -32.51
C ILE A 455 -4.56 -39.63 -33.32
N ILE A 456 -4.02 -40.76 -33.79
CA ILE A 456 -4.74 -41.64 -34.72
C ILE A 456 -5.71 -42.59 -34.00
N ASN A 457 -5.34 -43.10 -32.81
CA ASN A 457 -6.18 -44.06 -32.08
C ASN A 457 -7.29 -43.43 -31.20
N ASN A 458 -7.54 -42.12 -31.28
CA ASN A 458 -8.62 -41.45 -30.55
C ASN A 458 -9.78 -40.98 -31.46
N GLU A 459 -9.75 -41.31 -32.77
CA GLU A 459 -10.82 -40.98 -33.74
C GLU A 459 -11.71 -42.18 -34.14
N THR A 460 -11.67 -43.27 -33.36
CA THR A 460 -12.59 -44.42 -33.42
C THR A 460 -13.09 -44.74 -32.03
#